data_AF-A0A0E0CLF3-F1
#
_entry.id   AF-A0A0E0CLF3-F1
#
_cell.length_a   1.000
_cell.length_b   1.000
_cell.length_c   1.000
_cell.angle_alpha   90.00
_cell.angle_beta   90.00
_cell.angle_gamma   90.00
#
_symmetry.space_group_name_H-M   'P 1'
#
loop_
_entity.id
_entity.type
_entity.pdbx_description
1 polymer ?
#
loop_
_entity_poly.entity_id
_entity_poly.type
_entity_poly.pdbx_seq_one_letter_code
_entity_poly.pdbx_strand_id
1 'polypeptide(L)' 'MKPKPFKEEFTLEERAKESAAMIVSYPDRIPVIVEKFSRSNLPEMEKRNVYESYKDEGDGFLYLCYSSEKTFG' A
#
# COMPACT_ATOMS: atom_id res chain seq x y z
N MET A 1 8.94 20.63 0.83
CA MET A 1 9.53 19.42 0.22
C MET A 1 8.39 18.44 -0.02
N LYS A 2 8.34 17.77 -1.18
CA LYS A 2 7.40 16.65 -1.37
C LYS A 2 7.94 15.45 -0.58
N PRO A 3 7.11 14.72 0.19
CA PRO A 3 7.56 13.48 0.81
C PRO A 3 8.03 12.51 -0.29
N LYS A 4 9.11 11.78 -0.03
CA LYS A 4 9.59 10.74 -0.94
C LYS A 4 8.63 9.54 -0.87
N PRO A 5 8.40 8.83 -1.99
CA PRO A 5 7.67 7.58 -1.97
C PRO A 5 8.38 6.54 -1.08
N PHE A 6 7.61 5.71 -0.38
CA PHE A 6 8.10 4.64 0.49
C PHE A 6 9.07 3.69 -0.24
N LYS A 7 8.81 3.42 -1.53
CA LYS A 7 9.68 2.58 -2.37
C LYS A 7 11.04 3.23 -2.71
N GLU A 8 11.17 4.54 -2.58
CA GLU A 8 12.44 5.26 -2.75
C GLU A 8 13.19 5.43 -1.42
N GLU A 9 12.48 5.31 -0.29
CA GLU A 9 13.04 5.47 1.04
C GLU A 9 13.66 4.17 1.57
N PHE A 10 13.10 3.02 1.21
CA PHE A 10 13.56 1.70 1.67
C PHE A 10 13.85 0.74 0.52
N THR A 11 14.85 -0.12 0.70
CA THR A 11 15.16 -1.17 -0.27
C THR A 11 14.05 -2.23 -0.32
N LEU A 12 14.03 -3.04 -1.38
CA LEU A 12 13.10 -4.16 -1.49
C LEU A 12 13.23 -5.15 -0.33
N GLU A 13 14.47 -5.48 0.04
CA GLU A 13 14.76 -6.45 1.10
C GLU A 13 14.24 -5.97 2.47
N GLU A 14 14.47 -4.69 2.79
CA GLU A 14 13.97 -4.09 4.04
C GLU A 14 12.45 -4.13 4.12
N ARG A 15 11.77 -3.75 3.02
CA ARG A 15 10.31 -3.74 2.96
C ARG A 15 9.74 -5.16 3.08
N ALA A 16 10.29 -6.12 2.35
CA ALA A 16 9.86 -7.53 2.42
C ALA A 16 10.04 -8.12 3.83
N LYS A 17 11.16 -7.81 4.49
CA LYS A 17 11.42 -8.24 5.86
C LYS A 17 10.42 -7.63 6.84
N GLU A 18 10.12 -6.35 6.68
CA GLU A 18 9.21 -5.65 7.57
C GLU A 18 7.76 -6.15 7.44
N SER A 19 7.25 -6.29 6.21
CA SER A 19 5.89 -6.82 5.98
C SER A 19 5.72 -8.24 6.52
N ALA A 20 6.73 -9.11 6.31
CA ALA A 20 6.73 -10.46 6.86
C ALA A 20 6.70 -10.46 8.39
N ALA A 21 7.47 -9.57 9.03
CA ALA A 21 7.46 -9.43 10.49
C ALA A 21 6.10 -8.93 11.01
N MET A 22 5.43 -8.03 10.30
CA MET A 22 4.08 -7.56 10.64
C MET A 22 3.04 -8.68 10.57
N ILE A 23 3.07 -9.51 9.52
CA ILE A 23 2.17 -10.66 9.36
C ILE A 23 2.41 -11.71 10.44
N VAL A 24 3.68 -12.03 10.76
CA VAL A 24 4.01 -13.00 11.83
C VAL A 24 3.54 -12.49 13.19
N SER A 25 3.71 -11.19 13.46
CA SER A 25 3.32 -10.60 14.74
C SER A 25 1.81 -10.39 14.86
N TYR A 26 1.13 -10.16 13.73
CA TYR A 26 -0.29 -9.82 13.66
C TYR A 26 -0.94 -10.54 12.45
N PRO A 27 -1.21 -11.85 12.55
CA PRO A 27 -1.68 -12.66 11.42
C PRO A 27 -3.04 -12.23 10.87
N ASP A 28 -3.88 -11.60 11.70
CA ASP A 28 -5.19 -11.07 11.30
C ASP A 28 -5.13 -9.63 10.76
N ARG A 29 -3.94 -9.05 10.54
CA ARG A 29 -3.76 -7.68 10.06
C ARG A 29 -3.09 -7.64 8.70
N ILE A 30 -3.44 -6.62 7.92
CA ILE A 30 -2.90 -6.39 6.59
C ILE A 30 -1.86 -5.25 6.65
N PRO A 31 -0.62 -5.46 6.16
CA PRO A 31 0.38 -4.41 6.04
C PRO A 31 0.02 -3.48 4.87
N VAL A 32 -0.29 -2.23 5.19
CA VAL A 32 -0.75 -1.21 4.23
C VAL A 32 0.15 0.02 4.28
N ILE A 33 0.60 0.48 3.11
CA ILE A 33 1.27 1.77 2.93
C ILE A 33 0.28 2.74 2.29
N VAL A 34 0.10 3.92 2.90
CA VAL A 34 -0.83 4.95 2.42
C VAL A 34 -0.04 6.17 1.96
N GLU A 35 -0.18 6.53 0.69
CA GLU A 35 0.50 7.70 0.10
C GLU A 35 -0.51 8.69 -0.49
N LYS A 36 -0.22 9.99 -0.34
CA LYS A 36 -1.03 11.03 -0.95
C LYS A 36 -0.59 11.23 -2.40
N PHE A 37 -1.47 10.94 -3.35
CA PHE A 37 -1.21 11.18 -4.77
C PHE A 37 -2.03 12.36 -5.30
N SER A 38 -1.42 13.22 -6.10
CA SER A 38 -2.07 14.45 -6.57
C SER A 38 -3.11 14.23 -7.68
N ARG A 39 -3.20 13.02 -8.25
CA ARG A 39 -4.19 12.62 -9.27
C ARG A 39 -4.40 11.11 -9.21
N SER A 40 -5.59 10.63 -8.90
CA SER A 40 -5.88 9.19 -8.88
C SER A 40 -7.22 8.88 -9.54
N ASN A 41 -7.22 8.01 -10.55
CA ASN A 41 -8.39 7.29 -11.02
C ASN A 41 -8.34 5.92 -10.34
N LEU A 42 -8.99 5.77 -9.19
CA LEU A 42 -9.06 4.49 -8.49
C LEU A 42 -10.24 3.68 -9.04
N PRO A 43 -10.04 2.42 -9.45
CA PRO A 43 -11.16 1.54 -9.79
C PRO A 43 -12.00 1.24 -8.54
N GLU A 44 -13.29 0.97 -8.74
CA GLU A 44 -14.17 0.48 -7.67
C GLU A 44 -13.68 -0.89 -7.18
N MET A 45 -13.42 -1.02 -5.87
CA MET A 45 -12.78 -2.20 -5.28
C MET A 45 -13.75 -2.97 -4.39
N GLU A 46 -14.00 -4.24 -4.71
CA GLU A 46 -14.75 -5.15 -3.84
C GLU A 46 -13.94 -5.54 -2.59
N LYS A 47 -14.55 -5.38 -1.42
CA LYS A 47 -13.88 -5.32 -0.11
C LYS A 47 -13.27 -6.63 0.41
N ARG A 48 -13.54 -7.80 -0.18
CA ARG A 48 -13.18 -9.08 0.48
C ARG A 48 -11.77 -9.59 0.19
N ASN A 49 -11.17 -9.30 -0.96
CA ASN A 49 -9.89 -9.91 -1.36
C ASN A 49 -8.85 -8.90 -1.86
N VAL A 50 -8.91 -7.66 -1.37
CA VAL A 50 -8.03 -6.58 -1.85
C VAL A 50 -6.56 -6.89 -1.62
N TYR A 51 -6.21 -7.43 -0.46
CA TYR A 51 -4.81 -7.70 -0.13
C TYR A 51 -4.18 -8.73 -1.05
N GLU A 52 -4.75 -9.93 -1.16
CA GLU A 52 -4.19 -10.99 -2.02
C GLU A 52 -4.18 -10.62 -3.50
N SER A 53 -5.11 -9.77 -3.94
CA SER A 53 -5.21 -9.40 -5.37
C SER A 53 -4.27 -8.26 -5.77
N TYR A 54 -3.87 -7.40 -4.82
CA TYR A 54 -3.23 -6.12 -5.12
C TYR A 54 -2.01 -5.78 -4.26
N LYS A 55 -1.59 -6.66 -3.34
CA LYS A 55 -0.30 -6.50 -2.67
C LYS A 55 0.83 -6.52 -3.70
N ASP A 56 1.92 -5.85 -3.40
CA ASP A 56 3.14 -5.99 -4.17
C ASP A 56 3.78 -7.33 -3.83
N GLU A 57 3.93 -8.20 -4.84
CA GLU A 57 4.49 -9.54 -4.66
C GLU A 57 5.97 -9.53 -4.23
N GLY A 58 6.67 -8.42 -4.46
CA GLY A 58 8.08 -8.27 -4.09
C GLY A 58 8.28 -7.87 -2.63
N ASP A 59 7.38 -7.07 -2.07
CA ASP A 59 7.54 -6.51 -0.73
C ASP A 59 6.43 -6.86 0.27
N GLY A 60 5.31 -7.42 -0.17
CA GLY A 60 4.20 -7.87 0.67
C GLY A 60 3.26 -6.79 1.20
N PHE A 61 3.44 -5.52 0.83
CA PHE A 61 2.55 -4.41 1.22
C PHE A 61 1.45 -4.16 0.20
N LEU A 62 0.28 -3.74 0.70
CA LEU A 62 -0.75 -3.11 -0.11
C LEU A 62 -0.51 -1.60 -0.17
N TYR A 63 -0.45 -1.03 -1.37
CA TYR A 63 -0.28 0.42 -1.57
C TYR A 63 -1.62 1.08 -1.86
N LEU A 64 -2.03 2.00 -0.99
CA LEU A 64 -3.22 2.82 -1.17
C LEU A 64 -2.82 4.26 -1.46
N CYS A 65 -3.16 4.73 -2.65
CA CYS A 65 -3.00 6.12 -3.04
C CYS A 65 -4.31 6.87 -2.82
N TYR A 66 -4.31 8.00 -2.10
CA TYR A 66 -5.49 8.85 -1.97
C TYR A 66 -5.24 10.25 -2.53
N SER A 67 -6.24 10.80 -3.21
CA SER A 67 -6.28 12.21 -3.62
C SER A 67 -7.15 13.01 -2.66
N SER A 68 -6.76 14.27 -2.40
CA SER A 68 -7.63 15.22 -1.67
C SER A 68 -8.73 15.84 -2.54
N GLU A 69 -8.70 15.60 -3.86
CA GLU A 69 -9.77 16.00 -4.77
C GLU A 69 -10.86 14.93 -4.76
N LYS A 70 -12.05 15.27 -4.24
CA LYS A 70 -13.26 14.46 -4.40
C LYS A 70 -13.61 14.43 -5.88
N THR A 71 -13.20 13.38 -6.59
CA THR A 71 -13.74 13.07 -7.92
C THR A 71 -15.09 12.37 -7.72
N PHE A 72 -16.14 13.15 -7.49
CA PHE A 72 -17.50 12.69 -7.80
C PHE A 72 -17.65 12.72 -9.32
N GLY A 73 -17.76 11.54 -9.93
CA GLY A 73 -18.45 11.37 -11.20
C GLY A 73 -19.88 10.96 -10.91
#